data_AF-A0A3A8T1Z1-F1
#
_entry.id   AF-A0A3A8T1Z1-F1
#
_cell.length_a   1.000
_cell.length_b   1.000
_cell.length_c   1.000
_cell.angle_alpha   90.00
_cell.angle_beta   90.00
_cell.angle_gamma   90.00
#
_symmetry.space_group_name_H-M   'P 1'
#
loop_
_entity.id
_entity.type
_entity.pdbx_description
1 polymer ?
#
loop_
_entity_poly.entity_id
_entity_poly.type
_entity_poly.pdbx_seq_one_letter_code
_entity_poly.pdbx_strand_id
1 'polypeptide(L)'
;MKVSLRLSAVVMLGVSLLGLGCEGADARDPLQAIEAGAQVKVDPALAEVKQGAVGDTLMRCTQPQDGSYLEVVQTATGYEAATVVEAYDPWDCRCTYEKRTVLGQYTQCLRSTVDPRIMNCYRVEPGGSIGKVVLSTTRVQRTQMVIGSTQTVSYTDLSIAAINQDPGHTPRQDFTYGLADCQ
;
A
#
# COMPACT_ATOMS: atom_id res chain seq x y z
N MET A 1 -77.27 21.03 10.49
CA MET A 1 -77.31 20.72 9.04
C MET A 1 -76.21 21.51 8.33
N LYS A 2 -75.14 20.83 7.90
CA LYS A 2 -74.49 20.92 6.57
C LYS A 2 -73.19 20.11 6.61
N VAL A 3 -73.17 19.08 5.77
CA VAL A 3 -72.08 18.15 5.46
C VAL A 3 -71.28 18.73 4.29
N SER A 4 -69.95 18.61 4.32
CA SER A 4 -69.07 18.22 3.19
C SER A 4 -67.60 18.53 3.55
N LEU A 5 -66.74 17.52 3.77
CA LEU A 5 -66.01 16.70 2.79
C LEU A 5 -64.87 17.43 2.06
N ARG A 6 -63.63 16.97 2.34
CA ARG A 6 -62.48 16.75 1.43
C ARG A 6 -61.41 15.98 2.25
N LEU A 7 -61.21 14.66 2.07
CA LEU A 7 -60.37 13.97 1.05
C LEU A 7 -58.96 14.60 0.97
N SER A 8 -57.82 13.92 1.17
CA SER A 8 -57.50 12.49 1.10
C SER A 8 -56.24 12.19 1.92
N ALA A 9 -56.21 11.03 2.58
CA ALA A 9 -54.99 10.42 3.10
C ALA A 9 -54.26 9.71 1.95
N VAL A 10 -52.98 10.04 1.74
CA VAL A 10 -52.06 9.20 0.94
C VAL A 10 -51.01 8.67 1.90
N VAL A 11 -51.12 7.38 2.18
CA VAL A 11 -50.09 6.58 2.85
C VAL A 11 -48.99 6.32 1.82
N MET A 12 -47.82 6.91 2.01
CA MET A 12 -46.61 6.42 1.34
C MET A 12 -45.86 5.52 2.32
N LEU A 13 -46.01 4.22 2.08
CA LEU A 13 -45.05 3.20 2.47
C LEU A 13 -43.70 3.53 1.85
N GLY A 14 -42.73 3.90 2.68
CA GLY A 14 -41.32 4.01 2.33
C GLY A 14 -40.50 3.12 3.26
N VAL A 15 -40.57 1.81 3.04
CA VAL A 15 -39.57 0.88 3.58
C VAL A 15 -38.39 0.90 2.63
N SER A 16 -37.30 1.55 3.03
CA SER A 16 -35.92 1.09 2.78
C SER A 16 -34.95 1.95 3.61
N LEU A 17 -34.80 1.58 4.88
CA LEU A 17 -33.52 1.76 5.56
C LEU A 17 -32.51 0.83 4.86
N LEU A 18 -31.84 1.34 3.84
CA LEU A 18 -30.53 0.83 3.41
C LEU A 18 -29.49 1.84 3.85
N GLY A 19 -29.35 1.97 5.17
CA GLY A 19 -28.09 2.39 5.77
C GLY A 19 -27.13 1.21 5.69
N LEU A 20 -26.45 1.04 4.55
CA LEU A 20 -25.16 0.38 4.53
C LEU A 20 -24.13 1.50 4.73
N GLY A 21 -23.94 1.84 6.00
CA GLY A 21 -22.79 2.59 6.42
C GLY A 21 -21.53 1.81 6.04
N CYS A 22 -20.53 2.54 5.56
CA CYS A 22 -19.14 2.14 5.67
C CYS A 22 -18.80 2.22 7.16
N GLU A 23 -19.24 1.24 7.95
CA GLU A 23 -18.88 1.14 9.36
C GLU A 23 -17.53 0.44 9.46
N GLY A 24 -16.51 1.28 9.71
CA GLY A 24 -15.30 0.84 10.36
C GLY A 24 -15.66 0.11 11.65
N ALA A 25 -15.07 -1.06 11.82
CA ALA A 25 -15.28 -1.92 12.98
C ALA A 25 -14.95 -1.17 14.28
N ASP A 26 -15.99 -0.79 15.04
CA ASP A 26 -15.87 -0.60 16.48
C ASP A 26 -15.74 -1.98 17.13
N ALA A 27 -14.68 -2.11 17.93
CA ALA A 27 -14.30 -3.30 18.66
C ALA A 27 -15.46 -3.90 19.48
N ARG A 28 -15.84 -5.15 19.18
CA ARG A 28 -16.63 -6.00 20.09
C ARG A 28 -16.06 -7.41 20.17
N ASP A 29 -15.52 -7.66 21.36
CA ASP A 29 -15.20 -8.92 22.05
C ASP A 29 -15.58 -10.26 21.34
N PRO A 30 -14.62 -11.16 21.06
CA PRO A 30 -14.84 -12.37 20.26
C PRO A 30 -15.64 -13.50 20.96
N LEU A 31 -16.14 -13.30 22.18
CA LEU A 31 -16.84 -14.36 22.93
C LEU A 31 -18.36 -14.46 22.70
N GLN A 32 -18.99 -13.56 21.95
CA GLN A 32 -20.44 -13.60 21.70
C GLN A 32 -20.87 -14.30 20.39
N ALA A 33 -19.94 -14.71 19.52
CA ALA A 33 -20.28 -15.27 18.20
C ALA A 33 -20.63 -16.77 18.20
N ILE A 34 -20.45 -17.50 19.32
CA ILE A 34 -20.66 -18.95 19.35
C ILE A 34 -22.12 -19.34 19.69
N GLU A 35 -22.92 -18.45 20.29
CA GLU A 35 -24.28 -18.81 20.78
C GLU A 35 -25.43 -18.61 19.78
N ALA A 36 -25.16 -18.12 18.56
CA ALA A 36 -26.24 -17.74 17.64
C ALA A 36 -26.60 -18.78 16.56
N GLY A 37 -26.03 -20.01 16.57
CA GLY A 37 -26.51 -21.15 15.77
C GLY A 37 -26.73 -20.91 14.27
N ALA A 38 -26.17 -19.84 13.70
CA ALA A 38 -26.43 -19.41 12.34
C ALA A 38 -25.48 -20.14 11.40
N GLN A 39 -26.04 -20.96 10.52
CA GLN A 39 -25.31 -21.47 9.37
C GLN A 39 -24.96 -20.29 8.46
N VAL A 40 -23.74 -19.77 8.61
CA VAL A 40 -23.17 -18.78 7.70
C VAL A 40 -22.88 -19.49 6.39
N LYS A 41 -23.81 -19.33 5.45
CA LYS A 41 -23.63 -19.71 4.05
C LYS A 41 -22.55 -18.78 3.48
N VAL A 42 -21.34 -19.32 3.32
CA VAL A 42 -20.22 -18.63 2.69
C VAL A 42 -20.53 -18.48 1.21
N ASP A 43 -20.87 -17.26 0.77
CA ASP A 43 -20.85 -16.90 -0.64
C ASP A 43 -19.39 -16.56 -1.01
N PRO A 44 -18.75 -17.32 -1.92
CA PRO A 44 -17.37 -17.08 -2.32
C PRO A 44 -17.39 -16.02 -3.44
N ALA A 45 -17.54 -14.76 -3.08
CA ALA A 45 -17.36 -13.66 -4.02
C ALA A 45 -16.64 -12.50 -3.36
N LEU A 46 -15.39 -12.30 -3.79
CA LEU A 46 -14.57 -11.11 -3.55
C LEU A 46 -14.11 -10.88 -2.10
N ALA A 47 -13.54 -11.92 -1.48
CA ALA A 47 -12.41 -11.64 -0.61
C ALA A 47 -11.22 -11.33 -1.52
N GLU A 48 -11.02 -10.05 -1.88
CA GLU A 48 -9.69 -9.61 -2.28
C GLU A 48 -8.77 -9.99 -1.13
N VAL A 49 -7.97 -11.02 -1.39
CA VAL A 49 -6.96 -11.51 -0.49
C VAL A 49 -6.09 -10.30 -0.16
N LYS A 50 -6.14 -9.84 1.08
CA LYS A 50 -5.11 -8.99 1.67
C LYS A 50 -3.80 -9.79 1.65
N GLN A 51 -3.20 -9.90 0.47
CA GLN A 51 -1.84 -10.37 0.28
C GLN A 51 -0.93 -9.20 0.65
N GLY A 52 -1.04 -8.74 1.91
CA GLY A 52 0.07 -8.09 2.55
C GLY A 52 1.22 -9.10 2.50
N ALA A 53 2.38 -8.66 2.06
CA ALA A 53 3.54 -9.54 2.03
C ALA A 53 3.76 -10.09 3.44
N VAL A 54 3.58 -11.41 3.59
CA VAL A 54 3.71 -12.10 4.86
C VAL A 54 5.20 -12.25 5.15
N GLY A 55 5.80 -11.24 5.78
CA GLY A 55 7.16 -11.32 6.30
C GLY A 55 7.73 -9.99 6.76
N ASP A 56 8.94 -10.05 7.34
CA ASP A 56 9.55 -8.89 8.00
C ASP A 56 9.88 -7.78 7.00
N THR A 57 9.44 -6.56 7.30
CA THR A 57 9.80 -5.37 6.51
C THR A 57 11.26 -5.01 6.73
N LEU A 58 12.05 -5.04 5.66
CA LEU A 58 13.47 -4.68 5.67
C LEU A 58 13.69 -3.17 5.50
N MET A 59 12.83 -2.53 4.71
CA MET A 59 12.83 -1.10 4.50
C MET A 59 11.43 -0.64 4.12
N ARG A 60 10.99 0.49 4.66
CA ARG A 60 9.80 1.20 4.20
C ARG A 60 10.11 2.68 4.07
N CYS A 61 9.95 3.22 2.87
CA CYS A 61 10.08 4.64 2.57
C CYS A 61 8.72 5.23 2.22
N THR A 62 8.24 6.18 3.02
CA THR A 62 6.90 6.77 2.86
C THR A 62 6.99 8.15 2.24
N GLN A 63 6.16 8.42 1.24
CA GLN A 63 6.02 9.73 0.61
C GLN A 63 5.09 10.59 1.49
N PRO A 64 5.56 11.71 2.06
CA PRO A 64 4.75 12.48 3.01
C PRO A 64 3.54 13.20 2.37
N GLN A 65 3.53 13.37 1.04
CA GLN A 65 2.50 14.10 0.31
C GLN A 65 1.19 13.33 0.19
N ASP A 66 1.26 12.02 -0.05
CA ASP A 66 0.11 11.17 -0.37
C ASP A 66 0.08 9.86 0.44
N GLY A 67 1.05 9.64 1.33
CA GLY A 67 1.13 8.43 2.15
C GLY A 67 1.52 7.17 1.37
N SER A 68 1.76 7.27 0.05
CA SER A 68 2.29 6.17 -0.74
C SER A 68 3.66 5.75 -0.22
N TYR A 69 4.02 4.49 -0.39
CA TYR A 69 5.29 4.01 0.11
C TYR A 69 5.92 2.95 -0.77
N LEU A 70 7.25 2.88 -0.70
CA LEU A 70 8.02 1.76 -1.22
C LEU A 70 8.41 0.89 -0.03
N GLU A 71 8.19 -0.42 -0.15
CA GLU A 71 8.61 -1.39 0.84
C GLU A 71 9.53 -2.45 0.22
N VAL A 72 10.48 -2.91 1.01
CA VAL A 72 11.24 -4.14 0.78
C VAL A 72 10.93 -5.07 1.94
N VAL A 73 10.48 -6.27 1.62
CA VAL A 73 10.00 -7.26 2.58
C VAL A 73 10.70 -8.58 2.36
N GLN A 74 11.02 -9.29 3.43
CA GLN A 74 11.46 -10.67 3.36
C GLN A 74 10.25 -11.57 3.16
N THR A 75 10.35 -12.53 2.24
CA THR A 75 9.30 -13.52 1.97
C THR A 75 9.82 -14.92 2.28
N ALA A 76 8.94 -15.92 2.21
CA ALA A 76 9.34 -17.32 2.42
C ALA A 76 10.42 -17.82 1.44
N THR A 77 10.53 -17.23 0.25
CA THR A 77 11.41 -17.67 -0.83
C THR A 77 12.53 -16.67 -1.16
N GLY A 78 12.61 -15.53 -0.46
CA GLY A 78 13.60 -14.50 -0.71
C GLY A 78 13.14 -13.14 -0.22
N TYR A 79 13.14 -12.16 -1.12
CA TYR A 79 12.75 -10.79 -0.85
C TYR A 79 11.90 -10.24 -1.99
N GLU A 80 11.07 -9.27 -1.67
CA GLU A 80 10.24 -8.59 -2.65
C GLU A 80 10.29 -7.09 -2.40
N ALA A 81 10.30 -6.31 -3.46
CA ALA A 81 10.12 -4.87 -3.37
C ALA A 81 8.84 -4.47 -4.11
N ALA A 82 8.08 -3.57 -3.52
CA ALA A 82 6.84 -3.07 -4.09
C ALA A 82 6.62 -1.61 -3.76
N THR A 83 5.88 -0.92 -4.64
CA THR A 83 5.23 0.34 -4.29
C THR A 83 3.79 0.07 -3.89
N VAL A 84 3.32 0.79 -2.89
CA VAL A 84 1.93 0.76 -2.42
C VAL A 84 1.40 2.18 -2.49
N VAL A 85 0.30 2.34 -3.22
CA VAL A 85 -0.36 3.62 -3.43
C VAL A 85 -1.83 3.48 -3.09
N GLU A 86 -2.44 4.54 -2.57
CA GLU A 86 -3.89 4.60 -2.47
C GLU A 86 -4.49 4.85 -3.87
N ALA A 87 -5.36 3.95 -4.31
CA ALA A 87 -6.02 4.01 -5.61
C ALA A 87 -7.52 4.07 -5.44
N TYR A 88 -8.18 4.73 -6.38
CA TYR A 88 -9.63 4.84 -6.43
C TYR A 88 -10.26 3.63 -7.11
N ASP A 89 -11.37 3.13 -6.58
CA ASP A 89 -12.17 2.11 -7.25
C ASP A 89 -13.04 2.76 -8.36
N PRO A 90 -12.82 2.43 -9.64
CA PRO A 90 -13.62 2.98 -10.73
C PRO A 90 -15.09 2.53 -10.71
N TRP A 91 -15.44 1.48 -9.97
CA TRP A 91 -16.79 0.92 -9.87
C TRP A 91 -17.52 1.36 -8.60
N ASP A 92 -16.78 1.65 -7.53
CA ASP A 92 -17.31 2.27 -6.32
C ASP A 92 -16.67 3.63 -6.07
N CYS A 93 -17.38 4.66 -6.54
CA CYS A 93 -16.91 6.04 -6.52
C CYS A 93 -16.66 6.63 -5.11
N ARG A 94 -16.88 5.87 -4.04
CA ARG A 94 -16.70 6.31 -2.65
C ARG A 94 -15.57 5.57 -1.93
N CYS A 95 -14.94 4.60 -2.57
CA CYS A 95 -13.96 3.73 -1.95
C CYS A 95 -12.57 3.91 -2.56
N THR A 96 -11.57 3.97 -1.67
CA THR A 96 -10.16 3.85 -2.02
C THR A 96 -9.63 2.51 -1.49
N TYR A 97 -8.63 1.96 -2.16
CA TYR A 97 -7.95 0.73 -1.78
C TYR A 97 -6.44 0.89 -1.93
N GLU A 98 -5.67 0.09 -1.19
CA GLU A 98 -4.23 0.02 -1.36
C GLU A 98 -3.87 -0.80 -2.60
N LYS A 99 -3.37 -0.14 -3.64
CA LYS A 99 -2.84 -0.80 -4.83
C LYS A 99 -1.36 -1.07 -4.64
N ARG A 100 -1.00 -2.35 -4.59
CA ARG A 100 0.38 -2.82 -4.50
C ARG A 100 0.93 -3.21 -5.87
N THR A 101 2.09 -2.64 -6.25
CA THR A 101 2.78 -2.93 -7.50
C THR A 101 4.17 -3.51 -7.21
N VAL A 102 4.39 -4.77 -7.56
CA VAL A 102 5.68 -5.44 -7.36
C VAL A 102 6.70 -4.91 -8.37
N LEU A 103 7.81 -4.39 -7.84
CA LEU A 103 8.95 -3.91 -8.63
C LEU A 103 9.87 -5.06 -9.04
N GLY A 104 10.05 -6.03 -8.14
CA GLY A 104 10.85 -7.21 -8.39
C GLY A 104 10.89 -8.17 -7.22
N GLN A 105 11.31 -9.40 -7.52
CA GLN A 105 11.59 -10.45 -6.54
C GLN A 105 13.08 -10.79 -6.59
N TYR A 106 13.68 -10.92 -5.40
CA TYR A 106 15.11 -11.05 -5.21
C TYR A 106 15.40 -12.27 -4.35
N THR A 107 16.53 -12.92 -4.59
CA THR A 107 16.98 -14.06 -3.78
C THR A 107 17.90 -13.62 -2.66
N GLN A 108 18.58 -12.48 -2.81
CA GLN A 108 19.51 -11.94 -1.82
C GLN A 108 19.30 -10.44 -1.65
N CYS A 109 19.43 -9.97 -0.42
CA CYS A 109 19.52 -8.56 -0.05
C CYS A 109 20.69 -8.36 0.90
N LEU A 110 21.67 -7.56 0.49
CA LEU A 110 22.81 -7.17 1.32
C LEU A 110 22.55 -5.77 1.87
N ARG A 111 22.59 -5.63 3.19
CA ARG A 111 22.45 -4.35 3.90
C ARG A 111 23.81 -3.85 4.34
N SER A 112 24.02 -2.55 4.24
CA SER A 112 25.20 -1.90 4.79
C SER A 112 25.22 -2.02 6.31
N THR A 113 26.42 -2.21 6.87
CA THR A 113 26.64 -2.25 8.33
C THR A 113 26.59 -0.86 8.96
N VAL A 114 26.66 0.21 8.17
CA VAL A 114 26.67 1.61 8.64
C VAL A 114 25.27 2.20 8.65
N ASP A 115 24.44 1.86 7.67
CA ASP A 115 23.03 2.26 7.60
C ASP A 115 22.22 1.14 6.93
N PRO A 116 21.31 0.47 7.67
CA PRO A 116 20.55 -0.65 7.12
C PRO A 116 19.64 -0.28 5.94
N ARG A 117 19.30 1.01 5.77
CA ARG A 117 18.53 1.53 4.63
C ARG A 117 19.32 1.53 3.33
N ILE A 118 20.65 1.50 3.42
CA ILE A 118 21.53 1.33 2.26
C ILE A 118 21.69 -0.17 2.03
N MET A 119 20.97 -0.69 1.04
CA MET A 119 20.94 -2.07 0.62
C MET A 119 21.02 -2.26 -0.90
N ASN A 120 21.48 -3.45 -1.27
CA ASN A 120 21.42 -3.99 -2.63
C ASN A 120 20.71 -5.35 -2.61
N CYS A 121 19.57 -5.43 -3.27
CA CYS A 121 18.83 -6.66 -3.50
C CYS A 121 19.00 -7.10 -4.95
N TYR A 122 19.22 -8.37 -5.18
CA TYR A 122 19.39 -8.92 -6.53
C TYR A 122 18.91 -10.36 -6.60
N ARG A 123 18.46 -10.75 -7.80
CA ARG A 123 18.15 -12.15 -8.11
C ARG A 123 19.43 -12.87 -8.53
N VAL A 124 19.67 -14.05 -7.96
CA VAL A 124 20.71 -14.98 -8.38
C VAL A 124 20.05 -15.99 -9.30
N GLU A 125 20.55 -16.06 -10.54
CA GLU A 125 20.05 -17.01 -11.52
C GLU A 125 20.58 -18.43 -11.22
N PRO A 126 19.96 -19.51 -11.74
CA PRO A 126 20.38 -20.90 -11.44
C PRO A 126 21.87 -21.21 -11.71
N GLY A 127 22.54 -20.43 -12.56
CA GLY A 127 23.98 -20.53 -12.82
C GLY A 127 24.88 -19.79 -11.81
N GLY A 128 24.32 -19.20 -10.75
CA GLY A 128 25.05 -18.47 -9.72
C GLY A 128 25.42 -17.02 -10.07
N SER A 129 25.10 -16.56 -11.28
CA SER A 129 25.30 -15.17 -11.70
C SER A 129 24.23 -14.24 -11.15
N ILE A 130 24.58 -12.98 -10.92
CA ILE A 130 23.60 -11.93 -10.66
C ILE A 130 22.74 -11.74 -11.92
N GLY A 131 21.43 -11.82 -11.74
CA GLY A 131 20.42 -11.70 -12.78
C GLY A 131 20.10 -10.26 -13.16
N LYS A 132 19.03 -10.10 -13.93
CA LYS A 132 18.61 -8.80 -14.50
C LYS A 132 17.59 -8.04 -13.63
N VAL A 133 17.38 -8.51 -12.41
CA VAL A 133 16.45 -7.94 -11.43
C VAL A 133 17.26 -7.49 -10.22
N VAL A 134 17.35 -6.18 -10.02
CA VAL A 134 18.20 -5.54 -9.03
C VAL A 134 17.46 -4.36 -8.41
N LEU A 135 17.54 -4.21 -7.10
CA LEU A 135 17.19 -2.99 -6.38
C LEU A 135 18.43 -2.49 -5.66
N SER A 136 18.80 -1.23 -5.91
CA SER A 136 19.94 -0.60 -5.27
C SER A 136 19.50 0.69 -4.62
N THR A 137 19.97 0.92 -3.39
CA THR A 137 19.69 2.15 -2.66
C THR A 137 21.00 2.89 -2.38
N THR A 138 20.96 4.21 -2.46
CA THR A 138 22.13 5.07 -2.29
C THR A 138 21.76 6.28 -1.46
N ARG A 139 22.52 6.53 -0.39
CA ARG A 139 22.41 7.76 0.38
C ARG A 139 23.08 8.90 -0.38
N VAL A 140 22.36 9.99 -0.63
CA VAL A 140 22.86 11.16 -1.33
C VAL A 140 22.73 12.38 -0.42
N GLN A 141 23.85 13.00 -0.08
CA GLN A 141 23.86 14.25 0.66
C GLN A 141 23.91 15.42 -0.31
N ARG A 142 22.94 16.33 -0.22
CA ARG A 142 22.81 17.50 -1.08
C ARG A 142 22.93 18.77 -0.26
N THR A 143 23.61 19.75 -0.82
CA THR A 143 23.71 21.10 -0.26
C THR A 143 23.27 22.09 -1.31
N GLN A 144 22.35 22.98 -0.96
CA GLN A 144 21.79 23.98 -1.84
C GLN A 144 21.76 25.34 -1.15
N MET A 145 21.92 26.41 -1.92
CA MET A 145 21.71 27.78 -1.44
C MET A 145 20.23 28.13 -1.58
N VAL A 146 19.65 28.72 -0.54
CA VAL A 146 18.26 29.16 -0.57
C VAL A 146 18.13 30.36 -1.52
N ILE A 147 17.17 30.29 -2.45
CA ILE A 147 16.94 31.37 -3.42
C ILE A 147 16.65 32.68 -2.67
N GLY A 148 17.40 33.75 -2.97
CA GLY A 148 17.25 35.06 -2.33
C GLY A 148 17.91 35.19 -0.95
N SER A 149 18.74 34.21 -0.54
CA SER A 149 19.46 34.21 0.73
C SER A 149 20.93 33.80 0.55
N THR A 150 21.77 34.10 1.54
CA THR A 150 23.13 33.56 1.63
C THR A 150 23.20 32.26 2.43
N GLN A 151 22.05 31.79 2.94
CA GLN A 151 21.96 30.56 3.72
C GLN A 151 22.05 29.33 2.81
N THR A 152 22.80 28.34 3.27
CA THR A 152 22.84 27.00 2.67
C THR A 152 22.04 26.02 3.52
N VAL A 153 21.25 25.19 2.86
CA VAL A 153 20.57 24.05 3.47
C VAL A 153 21.20 22.76 2.98
N SER A 154 21.44 21.84 3.92
CA SER A 154 21.92 20.49 3.62
C SER A 154 20.86 19.50 4.04
N TYR A 155 20.54 18.56 3.15
CA TYR A 155 19.60 17.50 3.41
C TYR A 155 20.12 16.20 2.79
N THR A 156 19.56 15.09 3.26
CA THR A 156 19.99 13.76 2.84
C THR A 156 18.81 13.02 2.27
N ASP A 157 18.99 12.55 1.04
CA ASP A 157 18.01 11.74 0.32
C ASP A 157 18.48 10.29 0.29
N LEU A 158 17.52 9.36 0.20
CA LEU A 158 17.73 8.00 -0.23
C LEU A 158 17.24 7.87 -1.68
N SER A 159 18.17 7.64 -2.60
CA SER A 159 17.86 7.30 -3.99
C SER A 159 17.73 5.79 -4.11
N ILE A 160 16.66 5.32 -4.76
CA ILE A 160 16.36 3.90 -4.95
C ILE A 160 16.22 3.65 -6.45
N ALA A 161 17.04 2.77 -7.01
CA ALA A 161 16.94 2.32 -8.38
C ALA A 161 16.43 0.87 -8.40
N ALA A 162 15.22 0.68 -8.93
CA ALA A 162 14.64 -0.64 -9.18
C ALA A 162 14.76 -0.97 -10.67
N ILE A 163 15.54 -2.00 -10.98
CA ILE A 163 15.80 -2.50 -12.33
C ILE A 163 15.16 -3.87 -12.43
N ASN A 164 14.27 -4.04 -13.41
CA ASN A 164 13.66 -5.33 -13.69
C ASN A 164 13.51 -5.47 -15.21
N GLN A 165 14.39 -6.25 -15.82
CA GLN A 165 14.39 -6.47 -17.27
C GLN A 165 13.60 -7.73 -17.68
N ASP A 166 12.81 -8.32 -16.79
CA ASP A 166 11.92 -9.41 -17.16
C ASP A 166 10.79 -8.90 -18.07
N PRO A 167 10.27 -9.74 -18.99
CA PRO A 167 9.17 -9.36 -19.87
C PRO A 167 7.93 -8.91 -19.07
N GLY A 168 7.32 -7.79 -19.49
CA GLY A 168 6.12 -7.25 -18.86
C GLY A 168 6.38 -6.25 -17.71
N HIS A 169 7.64 -6.02 -17.34
CA HIS A 169 8.01 -5.00 -16.34
C HIS A 169 8.57 -3.72 -16.99
N THR A 170 8.45 -2.60 -16.27
CA THR A 170 9.17 -1.37 -16.62
C THR A 170 10.67 -1.58 -16.34
N PRO A 171 11.57 -1.47 -17.35
CA PRO A 171 12.97 -1.87 -17.22
C PRO A 171 13.74 -1.22 -16.09
N ARG A 172 13.43 0.05 -15.78
CA ARG A 172 14.03 0.81 -14.70
C ARG A 172 13.02 1.81 -14.14
N GLN A 173 12.96 1.89 -12.82
CA GLN A 173 12.21 2.89 -12.07
C GLN A 173 13.13 3.46 -10.99
N ASP A 174 13.20 4.78 -10.90
CA ASP A 174 14.02 5.48 -9.91
C ASP A 174 13.09 6.23 -8.94
N PHE A 175 13.36 6.10 -7.65
CA PHE A 175 12.63 6.77 -6.57
C PHE A 175 13.61 7.60 -5.73
N THR A 176 13.10 8.65 -5.12
CA THR A 176 13.87 9.49 -4.19
C THR A 176 13.00 9.82 -3.00
N TYR A 177 13.48 9.47 -1.82
CA TYR A 177 12.83 9.75 -0.54
C TYR A 177 13.77 10.59 0.31
N GLY A 178 13.23 11.40 1.22
CA GLY A 178 14.05 11.94 2.31
C GLY A 178 14.57 10.76 3.13
N LEU A 179 15.84 10.80 3.54
CA LEU A 179 16.41 9.69 4.31
C LEU A 179 15.64 9.44 5.63
N ALA A 180 15.06 10.50 6.21
CA ALA A 180 14.24 10.43 7.42
C ALA A 180 12.88 9.74 7.20
N ASP A 181 12.41 9.68 5.96
CA ASP A 181 11.13 9.07 5.60
C ASP A 181 11.24 7.56 5.36
N CYS A 182 12.47 7.02 5.51
CA CYS A 182 12.79 5.60 5.34
C CYS A 182 13.18 4.96 6.68
N GLN A 183 12.56 3.83 6.99
CA GLN A 183 12.82 3.00 8.19
C GLN A 183 13.26 1.59 7.78
#